data_AF-A0A7V3D4Y8-F1
#
_entry.id   AF-A0A7V3D4Y8-F1
#
_cell.length_a   1.000
_cell.length_b   1.000
_cell.length_c   1.000
_cell.angle_alpha   90.00
_cell.angle_beta   90.00
_cell.angle_gamma   90.00
#
_symmetry.space_group_name_H-M   'P 1'
#
loop_
_entity.id
_entity.type
_entity.pdbx_description
1 polymer ?
#
loop_
_entity_poly.entity_id
_entity_poly.type
_entity_poly.pdbx_seq_one_letter_code
_entity_poly.pdbx_strand_id
1 'polypeptide(L)'
;MNPDHLPDQPVIHETPRESLGPLVREEVRLDDRVFHIQRPQESDRLLDLPAVRSAYARDEYLPYWADLWPGARMLGKYLLRQRWPGEGVALEVGCGLGLPGVVALSL
;
A
#
# COMPACT_ATOMS: atom_id res chain seq x y z
N MET A 1 12.44 13.24 -35.93
CA MET A 1 12.14 13.03 -34.50
C MET A 1 11.42 14.28 -34.03
N ASN A 2 10.12 14.20 -33.72
CA ASN A 2 9.31 15.38 -33.38
C ASN A 2 9.69 15.81 -31.94
N PRO A 3 10.17 17.05 -31.72
CA PRO A 3 10.59 17.54 -30.40
C PRO A 3 9.43 17.73 -29.39
N ASP A 4 8.17 17.63 -29.82
CA ASP A 4 6.99 17.90 -28.97
C ASP A 4 6.36 16.66 -28.32
N HIS A 5 6.96 15.48 -28.45
CA HIS A 5 6.47 14.29 -27.75
C HIS A 5 7.04 14.24 -26.33
N LEU A 6 6.38 14.94 -25.41
CA LEU A 6 6.52 14.64 -23.99
C LEU A 6 6.21 13.14 -23.80
N PRO A 7 7.01 12.38 -23.03
CA PRO A 7 6.66 11.00 -22.74
C PRO A 7 5.26 10.99 -22.12
N ASP A 8 4.37 10.12 -22.62
CA ASP A 8 3.04 9.93 -22.05
C ASP A 8 3.19 9.75 -20.53
N GLN A 9 2.64 10.68 -19.76
CA GLN A 9 2.66 10.58 -18.31
C GLN A 9 1.93 9.29 -17.92
N PRO A 10 2.47 8.50 -16.97
CA PRO A 10 1.79 7.31 -16.50
C PRO A 10 0.43 7.71 -15.92
N VAL A 11 -0.62 7.03 -16.35
CA VAL A 11 -1.96 7.21 -15.77
C VAL A 11 -1.91 6.69 -14.34
N ILE A 12 -2.12 7.58 -13.38
CA ILE A 12 -2.21 7.21 -11.96
C ILE A 12 -3.66 6.84 -11.67
N HIS A 13 -3.89 5.57 -11.38
CA HIS A 13 -5.22 5.09 -10.98
C HIS A 13 -5.47 5.40 -9.51
N GLU A 14 -6.61 6.01 -9.24
CA GLU A 14 -7.04 6.33 -7.89
C GLU A 14 -8.39 5.69 -7.61
N THR A 15 -8.55 5.18 -6.39
CA THR A 15 -9.85 4.74 -5.88
C THR A 15 -10.43 5.88 -5.05
N PRO A 16 -11.58 6.46 -5.43
CA PRO A 16 -12.21 7.52 -4.65
C PRO A 16 -12.48 7.06 -3.22
N ARG A 17 -12.31 7.96 -2.25
CA ARG A 17 -12.41 7.63 -0.82
C ARG A 17 -13.79 7.09 -0.45
N GLU A 18 -14.83 7.65 -1.04
CA GLU A 18 -16.23 7.25 -0.89
C GLU A 18 -16.49 5.82 -1.39
N SER A 19 -15.67 5.32 -2.33
CA SER A 19 -15.78 3.98 -2.91
C SER A 19 -15.12 2.90 -2.05
N LEU A 20 -14.37 3.27 -1.00
CA LEU A 20 -13.69 2.31 -0.11
C LEU A 20 -14.66 1.53 0.79
N GLY A 21 -15.90 2.01 0.93
CA GLY A 21 -16.88 1.44 1.85
C GLY A 21 -16.46 1.59 3.33
N PRO A 22 -17.02 0.76 4.23
CA PRO A 22 -16.64 0.76 5.64
C PRO A 22 -15.14 0.46 5.81
N LEU A 23 -14.50 1.19 6.72
CA LEU A 23 -13.10 0.97 7.07
C LEU A 23 -13.02 0.20 8.39
N VAL A 24 -12.10 -0.75 8.45
CA VAL A 24 -11.76 -1.47 9.68
C VAL A 24 -10.36 -1.10 10.13
N ARG A 25 -10.18 -1.05 11.45
CA ARG A 25 -8.88 -0.94 12.10
C ARG A 25 -8.40 -2.34 12.45
N GLU A 26 -7.41 -2.83 11.72
CA GLU A 26 -6.77 -4.10 11.99
C GLU A 26 -5.64 -3.92 13.01
N GLU A 27 -5.66 -4.72 14.07
CA GLU A 27 -4.56 -4.82 15.02
C GLU A 27 -3.50 -5.79 14.48
N VAL A 28 -2.29 -5.29 14.29
CA VAL A 28 -1.15 -6.05 13.78
C VAL A 28 -0.12 -6.19 14.88
N ARG A 29 -0.05 -7.39 15.46
CA ARG A 29 0.96 -7.74 16.46
C ARG A 29 2.24 -8.23 15.79
N LEU A 30 3.34 -7.53 16.03
CA LEU A 30 4.68 -7.90 15.58
C LEU A 30 5.58 -7.96 16.82
N ASP A 31 6.00 -9.17 17.19
CA ASP A 31 6.74 -9.45 18.43
C ASP A 31 6.05 -8.83 19.67
N ASP A 32 6.70 -7.92 20.38
CA ASP A 32 6.18 -7.24 21.58
C ASP A 32 5.41 -5.93 21.27
N ARG A 33 5.25 -5.59 19.98
CA ARG A 33 4.63 -4.33 19.54
C ARG A 33 3.29 -4.55 18.86
N VAL A 34 2.43 -3.53 19.01
CA VAL A 34 1.09 -3.50 18.42
C VAL A 34 0.99 -2.28 17.50
N PHE A 35 0.69 -2.56 16.23
CA PHE A 35 0.42 -1.53 15.21
C PHE A 35 -1.05 -1.57 14.82
N HIS A 36 -1.57 -0.44 14.37
CA HIS A 36 -2.94 -0.35 13.89
C HIS A 36 -2.95 0.14 12.46
N ILE A 37 -3.52 -0.66 11.57
CA ILE A 37 -3.61 -0.37 10.15
C ILE A 37 -5.08 -0.23 9.80
N GLN A 38 -5.45 0.87 9.15
CA GLN A 38 -6.80 1.06 8.65
C GLN A 38 -6.87 0.60 7.20
N ARG A 39 -7.89 -0.17 6.85
CA ARG A 39 -8.12 -0.67 5.50
C ARG A 39 -9.61 -0.79 5.19
N PRO A 40 -10.01 -0.90 3.91
CA PRO A 40 -11.35 -1.33 3.55
C PRO A 40 -11.73 -2.64 4.25
N GLN A 41 -12.95 -2.70 4.77
CA GLN A 41 -13.47 -3.92 5.39
C GLN A 41 -13.52 -5.08 4.40
N GLU A 42 -13.89 -4.78 3.15
CA GLU A 42 -14.07 -5.72 2.05
C GLU A 42 -13.28 -5.21 0.83
N SER A 43 -11.97 -5.43 0.83
CA SER A 43 -11.04 -5.02 -0.25
C SER A 43 -11.42 -5.60 -1.61
N ASP A 44 -11.90 -6.85 -1.67
CA ASP A 44 -12.32 -7.51 -2.91
C ASP A 44 -13.43 -6.74 -3.65
N ARG A 45 -14.28 -5.99 -2.93
CA ARG A 45 -15.33 -5.17 -3.58
C ARG A 45 -14.77 -4.07 -4.46
N LEU A 46 -13.53 -3.63 -4.22
CA LEU A 46 -12.87 -2.64 -5.05
C LEU A 46 -12.68 -3.16 -6.49
N LEU A 47 -12.53 -4.47 -6.67
CA LEU A 47 -12.38 -5.11 -7.99
C LEU A 47 -13.62 -4.93 -8.88
N ASP A 48 -14.79 -4.76 -8.26
CA ASP A 48 -16.06 -4.59 -8.97
C ASP A 48 -16.37 -3.15 -9.37
N LEU A 49 -15.59 -2.17 -8.88
CA LEU A 49 -15.82 -0.76 -9.20
C LEU A 49 -15.69 -0.52 -10.71
N PRO A 50 -16.63 0.20 -11.35
CA PRO A 50 -16.54 0.50 -12.78
C PRO A 50 -15.21 1.14 -13.18
N ALA A 51 -14.68 2.03 -12.34
CA ALA A 51 -13.38 2.66 -12.56
C ALA A 51 -12.22 1.64 -12.58
N VAL A 52 -12.25 0.63 -11.70
CA VAL A 52 -11.24 -0.43 -11.65
C VAL A 52 -11.38 -1.38 -12.84
N ARG A 53 -12.60 -1.73 -13.24
CA ARG A 53 -12.83 -2.55 -14.45
C ARG A 53 -12.34 -1.83 -15.71
N SER A 54 -12.62 -0.53 -15.83
CA SER A 54 -12.13 0.29 -16.93
C SER A 54 -10.61 0.46 -16.89
N ALA A 55 -10.00 0.54 -15.71
CA ALA A 55 -8.55 0.59 -15.54
C ALA A 55 -7.89 -0.74 -15.96
N TYR A 56 -8.40 -1.86 -15.44
CA TYR A 56 -7.94 -3.20 -15.78
C TYR A 56 -7.97 -3.46 -17.30
N ALA A 57 -9.04 -3.04 -17.99
CA ALA A 57 -9.14 -3.17 -19.44
C ALA A 57 -8.10 -2.36 -20.23
N ARG A 58 -7.53 -1.30 -19.63
CA ARG A 58 -6.49 -0.47 -20.27
C ARG A 58 -5.08 -1.00 -20.01
N ASP A 59 -4.79 -1.38 -18.76
CA ASP A 59 -3.41 -1.64 -18.32
C ASP A 59 -3.30 -2.65 -17.16
N GLU A 60 -4.30 -3.53 -17.00
CA GLU A 60 -4.33 -4.59 -16.00
C GLU A 60 -4.23 -4.11 -14.53
N TYR A 61 -4.51 -2.83 -14.27
CA TYR A 61 -4.53 -2.29 -12.91
C TYR A 61 -5.53 -3.01 -12.00
N LEU A 62 -5.06 -3.36 -10.80
CA LEU A 62 -5.86 -3.89 -9.69
C LEU A 62 -5.44 -3.22 -8.36
N PRO A 63 -6.39 -2.84 -7.48
CA PRO A 63 -6.12 -2.12 -6.23
C PRO A 63 -5.62 -3.02 -5.08
N TYR A 64 -4.63 -3.88 -5.34
CA TYR A 64 -4.05 -4.79 -4.34
C TYR A 64 -3.33 -4.09 -3.17
N TRP A 65 -3.16 -2.77 -3.24
CA TRP A 65 -2.69 -1.96 -2.12
C TRP A 65 -3.65 -2.02 -0.91
N ALA A 66 -4.93 -2.37 -1.11
CA ALA A 66 -5.97 -2.33 -0.09
C ALA A 66 -5.87 -3.45 0.97
N ASP A 67 -5.09 -4.50 0.69
CA ASP A 67 -4.87 -5.62 1.60
C ASP A 67 -3.56 -5.51 2.37
N LEU A 68 -3.58 -6.03 3.60
CA LEU A 68 -2.35 -6.20 4.38
C LEU A 68 -1.69 -7.54 4.04
N TRP A 69 -0.74 -7.50 3.12
CA TRP A 69 -0.03 -8.69 2.65
C TRP A 69 0.87 -9.34 3.72
N PRO A 70 1.03 -10.68 3.72
CA PRO A 70 1.97 -11.37 4.61
C PRO A 70 3.40 -10.82 4.54
N GLY A 71 3.85 -10.40 3.35
CA GLY A 71 5.17 -9.81 3.14
C GLY A 71 5.41 -8.55 3.98
N ALA A 72 4.42 -7.67 4.11
CA ALA A 72 4.50 -6.47 4.93
C ALA A 72 4.68 -6.84 6.43
N ARG A 73 3.97 -7.85 6.91
CA ARG A 73 4.09 -8.37 8.29
C ARG A 73 5.47 -8.99 8.53
N MET A 74 5.98 -9.75 7.56
CA MET A 74 7.31 -10.36 7.65
C MET A 74 8.42 -9.32 7.65
N LEU A 75 8.36 -8.32 6.76
CA LEU A 75 9.31 -7.21 6.73
C LEU A 75 9.28 -6.41 8.03
N GLY A 76 8.09 -6.08 8.55
CA GLY A 76 7.96 -5.42 9.85
C GLY A 76 8.63 -6.21 10.99
N LYS A 77 8.40 -7.53 11.09
CA LYS A 77 9.11 -8.37 12.08
C LYS A 77 10.62 -8.36 11.88
N TYR A 78 11.09 -8.41 10.64
CA TYR A 78 12.51 -8.36 10.34
C TYR A 78 13.12 -7.03 10.82
N LEU A 79 12.48 -5.90 10.49
CA LEU A 79 12.91 -4.57 10.91
C LEU A 79 13.10 -4.48 12.43
N LEU A 80 12.13 -4.95 13.22
CA LEU A 80 12.19 -4.92 14.69
C LEU A 80 13.32 -5.75 15.30
N ARG A 81 13.79 -6.79 14.60
CA ARG A 81 14.80 -7.74 15.09
C ARG A 81 16.22 -7.37 14.69
N GLN A 82 16.39 -6.44 13.75
CA GLN A 82 17.69 -6.00 13.29
C GLN A 82 18.12 -4.71 14.00
N ARG A 83 19.43 -4.54 14.13
CA ARG A 83 20.02 -3.26 14.51
C ARG A 83 20.29 -2.46 13.25
N TRP A 84 19.56 -1.37 13.07
CA TRP A 84 19.77 -0.44 11.98
C TRP A 84 20.75 0.64 12.42
N PRO A 85 21.58 1.17 11.51
CA PRO A 85 22.30 2.42 11.79
C PRO A 85 21.28 3.49 12.18
N GLY A 86 21.52 4.17 13.30
CA GLY A 86 20.68 5.30 13.71
C GLY A 86 20.83 6.46 12.73
N GLU A 87 19.77 7.27 12.61
CA GLU A 87 19.64 8.41 11.69
C GLU A 87 19.78 8.05 10.21
N GLY A 88 18.69 8.21 9.44
CA GLY A 88 18.69 7.97 8.00
C GLY A 88 17.33 8.24 7.36
N VAL A 89 17.34 8.38 6.04
CA VAL A 89 16.14 8.47 5.23
C VAL A 89 15.95 7.16 4.49
N ALA A 90 14.77 6.54 4.65
CA ALA A 90 14.39 5.32 3.96
C ALA A 90 13.16 5.57 3.08
N LEU A 91 13.08 4.84 1.96
CA LEU A 91 11.94 4.82 1.05
C LEU A 91 11.38 3.40 0.97
N GLU A 92 10.09 3.25 1.25
CA GLU A 92 9.37 2.00 1.03
C GLU A 92 8.66 2.04 -0.33
N VAL A 93 9.13 1.25 -1.29
CA VAL A 93 8.50 1.12 -2.61
C VAL A 93 7.44 0.04 -2.54
N GLY A 94 6.23 0.33 -3.04
CA GLY A 94 5.10 -0.59 -2.95
C GLY A 94 4.58 -0.75 -1.52
N CYS A 95 4.56 0.33 -0.74
CA CYS A 95 4.22 0.29 0.68
C CYS A 95 2.80 -0.19 1.00
N GLY A 96 1.88 -0.15 0.03
CA GLY A 96 0.49 -0.55 0.23
C GLY A 96 -0.15 0.25 1.36
N LEU A 97 -0.56 -0.45 2.42
CA LEU A 97 -1.09 0.17 3.65
C LEU A 97 -0.02 0.74 4.60
N GLY A 98 1.27 0.58 4.28
CA GLY A 98 2.39 1.26 4.93
C GLY A 98 2.89 0.63 6.24
N LEU A 99 2.54 -0.63 6.55
CA LEU A 99 2.95 -1.27 7.80
C LEU A 99 4.48 -1.25 8.02
N PRO A 100 5.35 -1.65 7.07
CA PRO A 100 6.79 -1.64 7.28
C PRO A 100 7.36 -0.24 7.52
N GLY A 101 6.92 0.78 6.78
CA GLY A 101 7.31 2.17 7.02
C GLY A 101 6.94 2.66 8.43
N VAL A 102 5.72 2.37 8.90
CA VAL A 102 5.30 2.70 10.27
C VAL A 102 6.13 1.95 11.32
N VAL A 103 6.48 0.68 11.06
CA VAL A 103 7.38 -0.08 11.93
C VAL A 103 8.76 0.56 11.99
N ALA A 104 9.32 0.95 10.84
CA ALA A 104 10.64 1.59 10.75
C ALA A 104 10.70 2.90 11.53
N LEU A 105 9.64 3.71 11.52
CA LEU A 105 9.52 4.95 12.31
C LEU A 105 9.50 4.72 13.83
N SER A 106 9.32 3.47 14.27
CA SER A 106 9.27 3.11 15.69
C SER A 106 10.58 2.52 16.24
N LEU A 107 11.58 2.30 15.37
CA LEU A 107 12.90 1.76 15.72
C LEU A 107 13.74 2.79 16.47
#